data_AF-A0A437DMS2-F1
#
_entry.id   AF-A0A437DMS2-F1
#
_cell.length_a   1.000
_cell.length_b   1.000
_cell.length_c   1.000
_cell.angle_alpha   90.00
_cell.angle_beta   90.00
_cell.angle_gamma   90.00
#
_symmetry.space_group_name_H-M   'P 1'
#
loop_
_entity.id
_entity.type
_entity.pdbx_description
1 polymer ?
#
loop_
_entity_poly.entity_id
_entity_poly.type
_entity_poly.pdbx_seq_one_letter_code
_entity_poly.pdbx_strand_id
1 'polypeptide(L)'
;MLNSAVFFSETPVAVMDLQPSLFLALKRKYGNYLEEFHNKPILHLGVHYRDFKKEIPEECFLQHEFRHFDISDIFSHGVYSYSTVIDFFVCECDHSSSKKTVFTIGVGGTGKSTLVQSCCFEWAEQRGCPYICCMFPFAFWELNLIKHKLSLLQLLQTFYPELKKIDASRLNHPKVWFI
;
A
#
# COMPACT_ATOMS: atom_id res chain seq x y z
N MET A 1 -12.86 -26.00 -23.06
CA MET A 1 -11.41 -26.07 -22.77
C MET A 1 -10.83 -24.68 -22.90
N LEU A 2 -10.42 -24.09 -21.77
CA LEU A 2 -9.16 -23.37 -21.57
C LEU A 2 -9.18 -22.92 -20.12
N ASN A 3 -8.59 -23.77 -19.26
CA ASN A 3 -8.25 -23.42 -17.89
C ASN A 3 -7.15 -22.36 -17.96
N SER A 4 -7.49 -21.10 -17.75
CA SER A 4 -6.50 -20.08 -17.39
C SER A 4 -6.13 -20.29 -15.92
N ALA A 5 -5.28 -21.28 -15.67
CA ALA A 5 -4.57 -21.40 -14.42
C ALA A 5 -3.61 -20.21 -14.32
N VAL A 6 -4.01 -19.20 -13.55
CA VAL A 6 -3.11 -18.14 -13.10
C VAL A 6 -2.07 -18.84 -12.23
N PHE A 7 -0.87 -19.01 -12.76
CA PHE A 7 0.27 -19.48 -11.98
C PHE A 7 0.60 -18.39 -10.97
N PHE A 8 0.09 -18.53 -9.74
CA PHE A 8 0.61 -17.77 -8.61
C PHE A 8 2.05 -18.25 -8.40
N SER A 9 3.03 -17.38 -8.63
CA SER A 9 4.36 -17.57 -8.08
C SER A 9 4.20 -17.86 -6.59
N GLU A 10 4.57 -19.08 -6.16
CA GLU A 10 4.49 -19.50 -4.78
C GLU A 10 5.23 -18.48 -3.92
N THR A 11 4.47 -17.75 -3.11
CA THR A 11 5.01 -16.81 -2.15
C THR A 11 5.80 -17.61 -1.12
N PRO A 12 7.06 -17.25 -0.83
CA PRO A 12 7.88 -18.03 0.11
C PRO A 12 7.17 -18.15 1.45
N VAL A 13 7.07 -19.38 1.98
CA VAL A 13 6.42 -19.72 3.25
C VAL A 13 6.87 -18.76 4.37
N ALA A 14 8.15 -18.40 4.39
CA ALA A 14 8.73 -17.48 5.36
C ALA A 14 8.10 -16.07 5.36
N VAL A 15 7.57 -15.57 4.24
CA VAL A 15 6.90 -14.25 4.20
C VAL A 15 5.46 -14.37 4.70
N MET A 16 4.78 -15.49 4.42
CA MET A 16 3.40 -15.75 4.85
C MET A 16 3.26 -15.85 6.38
N ASP A 17 4.31 -16.30 7.08
CA ASP A 17 4.32 -16.38 8.55
C ASP A 17 4.18 -15.03 9.28
N LEU A 18 4.35 -13.88 8.58
CA LEU A 18 4.13 -12.55 9.16
C LEU A 18 2.65 -12.15 9.21
N GLN A 19 1.82 -12.74 8.33
CA GLN A 19 0.44 -12.31 8.12
C GLN A 19 -0.41 -12.37 9.37
N PRO A 20 -0.39 -13.43 10.21
CA PRO A 20 -1.26 -13.49 11.38
C PRO A 20 -1.04 -12.33 12.37
N SER A 21 0.23 -12.01 12.66
CA SER A 21 0.59 -10.91 13.54
C SER A 21 0.23 -9.56 12.94
N LEU A 22 0.48 -9.38 11.64
CA LEU A 22 0.19 -8.13 10.95
C LEU A 22 -1.32 -7.89 10.80
N PHE A 23 -2.10 -8.92 10.46
CA PHE A 23 -3.56 -8.86 10.44
C PHE A 23 -4.11 -8.45 11.81
N LEU A 24 -3.63 -9.08 12.89
CA LEU A 24 -4.05 -8.74 14.25
C LEU A 24 -3.73 -7.29 14.60
N ALA A 25 -2.53 -6.81 14.26
CA ALA A 25 -2.12 -5.42 14.50
C ALA A 25 -3.00 -4.42 13.74
N LEU A 26 -3.28 -4.68 12.45
CA LEU A 26 -4.12 -3.81 11.62
C LEU A 26 -5.59 -3.80 12.06
N LYS A 27 -6.14 -4.96 12.42
CA LYS A 27 -7.49 -5.06 12.98
C LYS A 27 -7.62 -4.26 14.27
N ARG A 28 -6.63 -4.33 15.16
CA ARG A 28 -6.59 -3.50 16.38
C ARG A 28 -6.45 -2.01 16.08
N LYS A 29 -5.60 -1.64 15.12
CA LYS A 29 -5.33 -0.24 14.77
C LYS A 29 -6.53 0.44 14.10
N TYR A 30 -7.27 -0.28 13.26
CA TYR A 30 -8.31 0.30 12.40
C TYR A 30 -9.74 -0.21 12.65
N GLY A 31 -9.93 -1.30 13.40
CA GLY A 31 -11.23 -1.92 13.61
C GLY A 31 -12.28 -0.97 14.18
N ASN A 32 -12.00 -0.35 15.32
CA ASN A 32 -12.96 0.52 16.02
C ASN A 32 -13.35 1.79 15.22
N TYR A 33 -12.47 2.25 14.33
CA TYR A 33 -12.71 3.47 13.52
C TYR A 33 -13.56 3.16 12.28
N LEU A 34 -13.56 1.91 11.84
CA LEU A 34 -14.13 1.50 10.56
C LEU A 34 -15.41 0.66 10.72
N GLU A 35 -15.91 0.51 11.94
CA GLU A 35 -17.15 -0.25 12.19
C GLU A 35 -18.33 0.27 11.36
N GLU A 36 -18.39 1.60 11.16
CA GLU A 36 -19.41 2.27 10.35
C GLU A 36 -19.28 2.02 8.84
N PHE A 37 -18.11 1.61 8.36
CA PHE A 37 -17.81 1.40 6.93
C PHE A 37 -17.85 -0.08 6.52
N HIS A 38 -18.10 -1.01 7.44
CA HIS A 38 -18.10 -2.45 7.16
C HIS A 38 -19.02 -2.88 6.01
N ASN A 39 -20.09 -2.13 5.75
CA ASN A 39 -21.15 -2.49 4.81
C ASN A 39 -20.89 -2.06 3.36
N LYS A 40 -19.82 -1.30 3.07
CA LYS A 40 -19.49 -0.89 1.70
C LYS A 40 -18.05 -1.28 1.37
N PRO A 41 -17.81 -2.24 0.45
CA PRO A 41 -16.46 -2.65 0.10
C PRO A 41 -15.73 -1.51 -0.63
N ILE A 42 -14.70 -0.97 0.01
CA ILE A 42 -13.92 0.17 -0.49
C ILE A 42 -12.94 -0.26 -1.57
N LEU A 43 -12.49 -1.51 -1.55
CA LEU A 43 -11.60 -2.06 -2.58
C LEU A 43 -12.21 -2.04 -3.99
N HIS A 44 -13.53 -2.06 -4.13
CA HIS A 44 -14.23 -1.98 -5.41
C HIS A 44 -14.67 -0.55 -5.78
N LEU A 45 -14.29 0.46 -4.98
CA LEU A 45 -14.59 1.84 -5.29
C LEU A 45 -13.91 2.24 -6.61
N GLY A 46 -14.69 2.81 -7.52
CA GLY A 46 -14.19 3.40 -8.75
C GLY A 46 -13.41 4.67 -8.48
N VAL A 47 -12.21 4.77 -9.05
CA VAL A 47 -11.35 5.94 -8.96
C VAL A 47 -10.82 6.31 -10.34
N HIS A 48 -10.62 7.62 -10.51
CA HIS A 48 -9.91 8.14 -11.67
C HIS A 48 -8.42 8.19 -11.36
N TYR A 49 -7.60 7.77 -12.32
CA TYR A 49 -6.14 7.78 -12.16
C TYR A 49 -5.45 8.27 -13.42
N ARG A 50 -4.18 8.63 -13.26
CA ARG A 50 -3.26 8.98 -14.34
C ARG A 50 -1.94 8.23 -14.11
N ASP A 51 -1.37 7.69 -15.18
CA ASP A 51 -0.05 7.06 -15.15
C ASP A 51 1.04 8.09 -15.43
N PHE A 52 1.80 8.45 -14.38
CA PHE A 52 2.84 9.47 -14.50
C PHE A 52 4.13 8.96 -15.14
N LYS A 53 4.37 7.64 -15.24
CA LYS A 53 5.61 7.13 -15.84
C LYS A 53 5.74 7.47 -17.33
N LYS A 54 4.61 7.76 -17.99
CA LYS A 54 4.58 8.17 -19.39
C LYS A 54 4.82 9.67 -19.60
N GLU A 55 4.77 10.46 -18.54
CA GLU A 55 4.67 11.93 -18.62
C GLU A 55 5.69 12.67 -17.73
N ILE A 56 6.14 12.07 -16.63
CA ILE A 56 7.03 12.70 -15.64
C ILE A 56 8.34 11.88 -15.52
N PRO A 57 9.52 12.52 -15.64
CA PRO A 57 10.80 11.85 -15.48
C PRO A 57 10.92 11.11 -14.14
N GLU A 58 11.51 9.91 -14.13
CA GLU A 58 11.69 9.10 -12.91
C GLU A 58 12.45 9.84 -11.80
N GLU A 59 13.30 10.80 -12.18
CA GLU A 59 14.09 11.65 -11.27
C GLU A 59 13.23 12.47 -10.30
N CYS A 60 12.00 12.84 -10.69
CA CYS A 60 11.06 13.53 -9.81
C CYS A 60 10.61 12.66 -8.63
N PHE A 61 10.72 11.33 -8.74
CA PHE A 61 10.36 10.39 -7.67
C PHE A 61 11.56 9.94 -6.82
N LEU A 62 12.78 10.37 -7.15
CA LEU A 62 14.00 10.01 -6.42
C LEU A 62 14.35 10.97 -5.26
N GLN A 63 13.67 12.11 -5.17
CA GLN A 63 13.90 13.06 -4.09
C GLN A 63 13.29 12.56 -2.77
N HIS A 64 14.07 12.65 -1.69
CA HIS A 64 13.67 12.22 -0.34
C HIS A 64 12.62 13.12 0.32
N GLU A 65 12.22 14.19 -0.37
CA GLU A 65 11.21 15.13 0.09
C GLU A 65 10.09 15.23 -0.94
N PHE A 66 9.11 14.33 -0.85
CA PHE A 66 7.82 14.41 -1.55
C PHE A 66 7.01 15.69 -1.21
N ARG A 67 7.58 16.60 -0.40
CA ARG A 67 6.97 17.87 0.06
C ARG A 67 6.94 18.96 -1.02
N HIS A 68 7.71 18.80 -2.10
CA HIS A 68 7.84 19.81 -3.16
C HIS A 68 7.19 19.40 -4.48
N PHE A 69 6.36 18.35 -4.49
CA PHE A 69 5.64 17.96 -5.70
C PHE A 69 4.54 18.97 -6.00
N ASP A 70 4.66 19.72 -7.09
CA ASP A 70 3.64 20.68 -7.50
C ASP A 70 2.41 19.92 -8.02
N ILE A 71 1.33 19.96 -7.22
CA ILE A 71 0.09 19.26 -7.51
C ILE A 71 -0.71 20.00 -8.61
N SER A 72 -0.39 21.27 -8.91
CA SER A 72 -1.09 22.03 -9.95
C SER A 72 -0.85 21.46 -11.35
N ASP A 73 0.33 20.92 -11.63
CA ASP A 73 0.65 20.20 -12.87
C ASP A 73 -0.16 18.90 -13.02
N ILE A 74 -0.52 18.27 -11.89
CA ILE A 74 -1.38 17.09 -11.90
C ILE A 74 -2.79 17.46 -12.36
N PHE A 75 -3.32 18.58 -11.88
CA PHE A 75 -4.69 18.99 -12.17
C PHE A 75 -4.85 19.71 -13.52
N SER A 76 -3.77 20.17 -14.14
CA SER A 76 -3.89 21.15 -15.22
C SER A 76 -4.38 20.57 -16.56
N HIS A 77 -3.85 19.46 -17.12
CA HIS A 77 -4.23 19.09 -18.52
C HIS A 77 -4.16 17.60 -18.94
N GLY A 78 -4.13 16.61 -18.05
CA GLY A 78 -3.94 15.21 -18.49
C GLY A 78 -5.22 14.35 -18.56
N VAL A 79 -5.16 13.30 -19.39
CA VAL A 79 -6.23 12.30 -19.56
C VAL A 79 -6.29 11.41 -18.32
N TYR A 80 -7.47 11.29 -17.72
CA TYR A 80 -7.72 10.38 -16.61
C TYR A 80 -8.37 9.10 -17.12
N SER A 81 -7.85 7.97 -16.67
CA SER A 81 -8.45 6.65 -16.84
C SER A 81 -9.31 6.30 -15.63
N TYR A 82 -10.16 5.29 -15.77
CA TYR A 82 -11.00 4.76 -14.68
C TYR A 82 -10.52 3.35 -14.30
N SER A 83 -10.50 3.04 -13.01
CA SER A 83 -10.17 1.72 -12.46
C SER A 83 -10.73 1.58 -11.05
N THR A 84 -10.67 0.39 -10.46
CA THR A 84 -11.06 0.18 -9.07
C THR A 84 -9.84 0.23 -8.14
N VAL A 85 -10.06 0.54 -6.86
CA VAL A 85 -8.97 0.63 -5.88
C VAL A 85 -8.12 -0.65 -5.81
N ILE A 86 -8.76 -1.83 -5.88
CA ILE A 86 -8.08 -3.12 -5.84
C ILE A 86 -7.11 -3.32 -7.01
N ASP A 87 -7.37 -2.75 -8.19
CA ASP A 87 -6.50 -2.92 -9.36
C ASP A 87 -5.13 -2.24 -9.16
N PHE A 88 -5.06 -1.20 -8.31
CA PHE A 88 -3.79 -0.54 -7.99
C PHE A 88 -2.86 -1.40 -7.16
N PHE A 89 -3.40 -2.37 -6.44
CA PHE A 89 -2.64 -3.29 -5.61
C PHE A 89 -2.16 -4.51 -6.40
N VAL A 90 -2.74 -4.81 -7.57
CA VAL A 90 -2.26 -5.86 -8.47
C VAL A 90 -0.89 -5.47 -9.04
N CYS A 91 0.08 -6.38 -8.90
CA CYS A 91 1.40 -6.28 -9.51
C CYS A 91 1.61 -7.55 -10.35
N GLU A 92 1.45 -7.46 -11.67
CA GLU A 92 1.77 -8.54 -12.64
C GLU A 92 3.28 -8.61 -12.92
N CYS A 93 4.08 -8.24 -11.93
CA CYS A 93 5.47 -7.88 -12.08
C CYS A 93 6.34 -9.15 -12.13
N ASP A 94 6.41 -9.79 -13.29
CA ASP A 94 7.35 -10.90 -13.60
C ASP A 94 8.81 -10.43 -13.74
N HIS A 95 9.07 -9.13 -13.60
CA HIS A 95 10.40 -8.54 -13.73
C HIS A 95 10.79 -7.80 -12.45
N SER A 96 11.95 -8.16 -11.90
CA SER A 96 12.53 -7.71 -10.64
C SER A 96 12.81 -6.20 -10.53
N SER A 97 12.45 -5.39 -11.53
CA SER A 97 12.79 -3.96 -11.62
C SER A 97 11.61 -2.99 -11.53
N SER A 98 10.35 -3.44 -11.56
CA SER A 98 9.22 -2.50 -11.56
C SER A 98 8.83 -2.06 -10.14
N LYS A 99 9.37 -0.94 -9.67
CA LYS A 99 8.81 -0.22 -8.50
C LYS A 99 7.50 0.45 -8.92
N LYS A 100 6.40 0.14 -8.21
CA LYS A 100 5.09 0.79 -8.37
C LYS A 100 4.87 1.74 -7.19
N THR A 101 4.61 3.00 -7.48
CA THR A 101 4.28 4.02 -6.49
C THR A 101 2.96 4.66 -6.90
N VAL A 102 2.02 4.73 -5.97
CA VAL A 102 0.67 5.26 -6.20
C VAL A 102 0.44 6.41 -5.24
N PHE A 103 -0.03 7.54 -5.77
CA PHE A 103 -0.40 8.71 -4.98
C PHE A 103 -1.91 8.87 -4.99
N THR A 104 -2.49 9.09 -3.81
CA THR A 104 -3.89 9.49 -3.69
C THR A 104 -3.95 11.00 -3.54
N ILE A 105 -4.60 11.66 -4.50
CA ILE A 105 -4.62 13.13 -4.60
C ILE A 105 -6.08 13.57 -4.61
N GLY A 106 -6.38 14.66 -3.93
CA GLY A 106 -7.75 15.18 -3.83
C GLY A 106 -7.86 16.24 -2.75
N VAL A 107 -9.02 16.89 -2.69
CA VAL A 107 -9.32 17.97 -1.73
C VAL A 107 -9.27 17.45 -0.28
N GLY A 108 -9.00 18.34 0.67
CA GLY A 108 -9.12 18.02 2.10
C GLY A 108 -10.51 17.49 2.43
N GLY A 109 -10.61 16.50 3.32
CA GLY A 109 -11.91 15.92 3.72
C GLY A 109 -12.51 14.88 2.77
N THR A 110 -11.95 14.66 1.57
CA THR A 110 -12.44 13.64 0.60
C THR A 110 -12.22 12.17 1.06
N GLY A 111 -11.62 11.95 2.23
CA GLY A 111 -11.43 10.60 2.77
C GLY A 111 -10.24 9.82 2.20
N LYS A 112 -9.21 10.49 1.68
CA LYS A 112 -7.98 9.83 1.19
C LYS A 112 -7.31 8.94 2.25
N SER A 113 -7.18 9.44 3.47
CA SER A 113 -6.63 8.67 4.60
C SER A 113 -7.55 7.52 4.99
N THR A 114 -8.87 7.77 5.01
CA THR A 114 -9.89 6.75 5.27
C THR A 114 -9.82 5.63 4.23
N LEU A 115 -9.66 5.96 2.94
CA LEU A 115 -9.49 4.98 1.85
C LEU A 115 -8.33 4.03 2.13
N VAL A 116 -7.14 4.57 2.43
CA VAL A 116 -5.94 3.79 2.75
C VAL A 116 -6.16 2.89 3.97
N GLN A 117 -6.71 3.45 5.05
CA GLN A 117 -6.98 2.72 6.29
C GLN A 117 -7.98 1.57 6.04
N SER A 118 -9.04 1.83 5.29
CA SER A 118 -10.04 0.83 4.92
C SER A 118 -9.47 -0.27 4.05
N CYS A 119 -8.59 0.03 3.09
CA CYS A 119 -7.91 -0.99 2.29
C CYS A 119 -7.06 -1.91 3.19
N CYS A 120 -6.27 -1.33 4.10
CA CYS A 120 -5.45 -2.10 5.04
C CYS A 120 -6.30 -2.98 5.96
N PHE A 121 -7.45 -2.46 6.39
CA PHE A 121 -8.39 -3.19 7.23
C PHE A 121 -9.11 -4.32 6.47
N GLU A 122 -9.61 -4.06 5.25
CA GLU A 122 -10.22 -5.10 4.41
C GLU A 122 -9.22 -6.21 4.06
N TRP A 123 -7.96 -5.87 3.79
CA TRP A 123 -6.89 -6.86 3.61
C TRP A 123 -6.66 -7.69 4.88
N ALA A 124 -6.62 -7.05 6.06
CA ALA A 124 -6.47 -7.76 7.33
C ALA A 124 -7.66 -8.66 7.69
N GLU A 125 -8.87 -8.26 7.30
CA GLU A 125 -10.09 -9.08 7.36
C GLU A 125 -10.17 -10.15 6.26
N GLN A 126 -9.14 -10.24 5.39
CA GLN A 126 -9.09 -11.19 4.27
C GLN A 126 -10.27 -11.01 3.30
N ARG A 127 -10.78 -9.78 3.18
CA ARG A 127 -11.89 -9.41 2.29
C ARG A 127 -11.42 -8.91 0.92
N GLY A 128 -10.12 -8.77 0.69
CA GLY A 128 -9.55 -8.46 -0.62
C GLY A 128 -8.02 -8.35 -0.62
N CYS A 129 -7.46 -7.95 -1.76
CA CYS A 129 -6.02 -7.90 -2.01
C CYS A 129 -5.25 -9.21 -1.71
N PRO A 130 -5.72 -10.40 -2.16
CA PRO A 130 -5.14 -11.70 -1.79
C PRO A 130 -3.71 -11.91 -2.31
N TYR A 131 -3.30 -11.16 -3.33
CA TYR A 131 -1.96 -11.18 -3.91
C TYR A 131 -0.95 -10.34 -3.12
N ILE A 132 -1.34 -9.69 -2.01
CA ILE A 132 -0.41 -8.96 -1.15
C ILE A 132 0.04 -9.83 0.01
N CYS A 133 1.36 -9.97 0.17
CA CYS A 133 1.95 -10.72 1.27
C CYS A 133 1.93 -9.92 2.57
N CYS A 134 2.33 -8.64 2.52
CA CYS A 134 2.37 -7.76 3.70
C CYS A 134 2.01 -6.32 3.31
N MET A 135 1.22 -5.64 4.15
CA MET A 135 1.02 -4.19 4.11
C MET A 135 1.48 -3.54 5.41
N PHE A 136 2.35 -2.54 5.31
CA PHE A 136 2.84 -1.74 6.43
C PHE A 136 2.38 -0.29 6.29
N PRO A 137 1.15 0.05 6.75
CA PRO A 137 0.67 1.41 6.75
C PRO A 137 1.30 2.26 7.86
N PHE A 138 2.00 3.32 7.47
CA PHE A 138 2.57 4.32 8.35
C PHE A 138 1.86 5.65 8.20
N ALA A 139 1.33 6.21 9.28
CA ALA A 139 0.84 7.57 9.20
C ALA A 139 2.02 8.56 9.22
N PHE A 140 2.02 9.54 8.31
CA PHE A 140 3.09 10.56 8.29
C PHE A 140 3.28 11.26 9.63
N TRP A 141 2.20 11.50 10.37
CA TRP A 141 2.28 12.12 11.70
C TRP A 141 3.01 11.21 12.69
N GLU A 142 2.81 9.89 12.63
CA GLU A 142 3.54 8.91 13.44
C GLU A 142 5.03 8.91 13.11
N LEU A 143 5.36 8.93 11.80
CA LEU A 143 6.74 9.00 11.34
C LEU A 143 7.43 10.30 11.79
N ASN A 144 6.73 11.43 11.75
CA ASN A 144 7.24 12.74 12.16
C ASN A 144 7.53 12.85 13.67
N LEU A 145 6.98 11.93 14.49
CA LEU A 145 7.31 11.86 15.93
C LEU A 145 8.70 11.27 16.18
N ILE A 146 9.24 10.49 15.25
CA ILE A 146 10.57 9.89 15.38
C ILE A 146 11.64 10.99 15.21
N LYS A 147 12.47 11.16 16.23
CA LYS A 147 13.52 12.22 16.27
C LYS A 147 14.93 11.73 15.97
N HIS A 148 15.12 10.44 15.75
CA HIS A 148 16.41 9.82 15.49
C HIS A 148 16.34 8.93 14.25
N LYS A 149 17.49 8.63 13.64
CA LYS A 149 17.54 7.77 12.46
C LYS A 149 17.26 6.32 12.86
N LEU A 150 16.35 5.67 12.14
CA LEU A 150 16.05 4.26 12.27
C LEU A 150 16.29 3.57 10.92
N SER A 151 16.81 2.35 10.96
CA SER A 151 16.72 1.44 9.81
C SER A 151 15.27 1.01 9.60
N LEU A 152 14.95 0.53 8.39
CA LEU A 152 13.60 0.02 8.08
C LEU A 152 13.16 -1.09 9.05
N LEU A 153 14.07 -1.99 9.45
CA LEU A 153 13.77 -3.05 10.42
C LEU A 153 13.41 -2.46 11.79
N GLN A 154 14.19 -1.50 12.29
CA GLN A 154 13.90 -0.85 13.57
C GLN A 154 12.59 -0.05 13.52
N LEU A 155 12.30 0.61 12.38
CA LEU A 155 11.03 1.28 12.15
C LEU A 155 9.85 0.31 12.26
N LEU A 156 9.92 -0.82 11.55
CA LEU A 156 8.90 -1.86 11.59
C LEU A 156 8.71 -2.44 13.00
N GLN A 157 9.80 -2.72 13.71
CA GLN A 157 9.75 -3.22 15.09
C GLN A 157 9.19 -2.20 16.09
N THR A 158 9.32 -0.91 15.80
CA THR A 158 8.74 0.19 16.61
C THR A 158 7.23 0.27 16.44
N PHE A 159 6.74 0.18 15.20
CA PHE A 159 5.31 0.28 14.88
C PHE A 159 4.54 -1.03 14.99
N TYR A 160 5.22 -2.16 14.82
CA TYR A 160 4.66 -3.51 14.90
C TYR A 160 5.53 -4.36 15.84
N PRO A 161 5.44 -4.16 17.17
CA PRO A 161 6.25 -4.89 18.14
C PRO A 161 6.05 -6.40 18.10
N GLU A 162 4.96 -6.90 17.50
CA GLU A 162 4.76 -8.33 17.25
C GLU A 162 5.76 -8.91 16.25
N LEU A 163 6.38 -8.06 15.42
CA LEU A 163 7.31 -8.44 14.35
C LEU A 163 8.79 -8.38 14.76
N LYS A 164 9.11 -8.43 16.06
CA LYS A 164 10.49 -8.34 16.60
C LYS A 164 11.51 -9.28 15.96
N LYS A 165 11.08 -10.40 15.37
CA LYS A 165 11.95 -11.39 14.71
C LYS A 165 11.95 -11.29 13.17
N ILE A 166 11.49 -10.18 12.60
CA ILE A 166 11.56 -9.96 11.16
C ILE A 166 13.01 -9.68 10.74
N ASP A 167 13.44 -10.30 9.65
CA ASP A 167 14.73 -10.05 9.00
C ASP A 167 14.52 -9.32 7.67
N ALA A 168 15.60 -8.73 7.14
CA ALA A 168 15.55 -7.96 5.89
C ALA A 168 15.21 -8.82 4.66
N SER A 169 15.54 -10.12 4.67
CA SER A 169 15.29 -11.01 3.54
C SER A 169 13.79 -11.20 3.30
N ARG A 170 12.99 -11.19 4.38
CA ARG A 170 11.53 -11.27 4.32
C ARG A 170 10.87 -10.01 3.75
N LEU A 171 11.57 -8.88 3.74
CA LEU A 171 11.09 -7.62 3.17
C LEU A 171 11.45 -7.49 1.67
N ASN A 172 12.42 -8.27 1.19
CA ASN A 172 12.86 -8.25 -0.21
C ASN A 172 11.95 -9.11 -1.10
N HIS A 173 10.66 -8.77 -1.13
CA HIS A 173 9.65 -9.51 -1.89
C HIS A 173 8.70 -8.53 -2.61
N PRO A 174 8.39 -8.75 -3.91
CA PRO A 174 7.63 -7.79 -4.73
C PRO A 174 6.17 -7.57 -4.27
N LYS A 175 5.66 -8.46 -3.41
CA LYS A 175 4.30 -8.39 -2.84
C LYS A 175 4.28 -7.78 -1.42
N VAL A 176 5.32 -7.06 -1.02
CA VAL A 176 5.40 -6.29 0.24
C VAL A 176 5.14 -4.82 -0.05
N TRP A 177 4.17 -4.23 0.64
CA TRP A 177 3.72 -2.85 0.44
C TRP A 177 3.99 -2.01 1.68
N PHE A 178 4.56 -0.82 1.45
CA PHE A 178 4.66 0.26 2.44
C PHE A 178 3.68 1.35 2.01
N ILE A 179 2.77 1.74 2.91
CA ILE A 179 1.66 2.65 2.60
C ILE A 179 1.71 3.86 3.52
#